data_AF-A0A5C2SC67-F1
#
_entry.id   AF-A0A5C2SC67-F1
#
_cell.length_a   1.000
_cell.length_b   1.000
_cell.length_c   1.000
_cell.angle_alpha   90.00
_cell.angle_beta   90.00
_cell.angle_gamma   90.00
#
_symmetry.space_group_name_H-M   'P 1'
#
loop_
_entity.id
_entity.type
_entity.pdbx_description
1 polymer ?
#
loop_
_entity_poly.entity_id
_entity_poly.type
_entity_poly.pdbx_seq_one_letter_code
_entity_poly.pdbx_strand_id
1 'polypeptide(L)'
;MAHNLSIPMPGHPIPLASVQHVKKNVTALEKLVDEHDDVFLLTDSHESQWLPTMLDASKGKIVLNTAPGFKTFLVMRHGARTPGADGKRLGCYYCNDIVAPSDSLTDRTLDQMCTVTRPGLASIAASTAVELLVSLLQYPSGIHAPAPPASTTSTFQDPSSSSTPPAYETSSESYHTSYAGSWRSSGT
;
A
#
# COMPACT_ATOMS: atom_id res chain seq x y z
N MET A 1 -5.57 -0.34 -23.11
CA MET A 1 -5.80 -1.74 -23.55
C MET A 1 -5.98 -2.60 -22.30
N ALA A 2 -6.69 -3.73 -22.39
CA ALA A 2 -6.87 -4.65 -21.25
C ALA A 2 -6.21 -5.99 -21.55
N HIS A 3 -5.65 -6.64 -20.53
CA HIS A 3 -4.93 -7.91 -20.65
C HIS A 3 -5.54 -8.96 -19.72
N ASN A 4 -5.69 -10.18 -20.21
CA ASN A 4 -5.95 -11.35 -19.35
C ASN A 4 -4.60 -11.99 -19.01
N LEU A 5 -4.21 -11.89 -17.75
CA LEU A 5 -2.89 -12.28 -17.27
C LEU A 5 -3.02 -12.89 -15.87
N SER A 6 -2.29 -13.97 -15.61
CA SER A 6 -2.19 -14.56 -14.27
C SER A 6 -0.83 -14.25 -13.67
N ILE A 7 -0.84 -13.70 -12.45
CA ILE A 7 0.36 -13.39 -11.68
C ILE A 7 0.69 -14.62 -10.82
N PRO A 8 1.89 -15.23 -10.95
CA PRO A 8 2.26 -16.37 -10.12
C PRO A 8 2.45 -15.92 -8.66
N MET A 9 1.83 -16.66 -7.74
CA MET A 9 1.90 -16.40 -6.32
C MET A 9 3.00 -17.26 -5.68
N PRO A 10 3.87 -16.70 -4.82
CA PRO A 10 4.84 -17.49 -4.07
C PRO A 10 4.14 -18.51 -3.17
N GLY A 11 4.82 -19.63 -2.90
CA GLY A 11 4.26 -20.75 -2.14
C GLY A 11 3.36 -21.70 -2.93
N HIS A 12 2.87 -21.29 -4.11
CA HIS A 12 2.03 -22.14 -4.96
C HIS A 12 2.86 -22.96 -5.95
N PRO A 13 2.72 -24.30 -5.99
CA PRO A 13 3.48 -25.14 -6.90
C PRO A 13 3.04 -24.93 -8.35
N ILE A 14 4.01 -24.82 -9.25
CA ILE A 14 3.77 -24.70 -10.69
C ILE A 14 3.97 -26.07 -11.36
N PRO A 15 2.91 -26.69 -11.93
CA PRO A 15 3.05 -27.92 -12.70
C PRO A 15 4.05 -27.77 -13.87
N LEU A 16 4.82 -28.82 -14.17
CA LEU A 16 5.81 -28.78 -15.27
C LEU A 16 5.20 -28.38 -16.62
N ALA A 17 3.96 -28.78 -16.87
CA ALA A 17 3.22 -28.45 -18.09
C ALA A 17 2.91 -26.94 -18.23
N SER A 18 2.78 -26.20 -17.12
CA SER A 18 2.40 -24.79 -17.12
C SER A 18 3.60 -23.83 -17.00
N VAL A 19 4.82 -24.33 -16.78
CA VAL A 19 6.03 -23.49 -16.62
C VAL A 19 6.22 -22.50 -17.77
N GLN A 20 6.02 -22.93 -19.02
CA GLN A 20 6.17 -22.04 -20.18
C GLN A 20 5.09 -20.95 -20.21
N HIS A 21 3.86 -21.27 -19.80
CA HIS A 21 2.78 -20.30 -19.69
C HIS A 21 3.06 -19.27 -18.60
N VAL A 22 3.51 -19.71 -17.42
CA VAL A 22 3.88 -18.80 -16.33
C VAL A 22 5.02 -17.88 -16.76
N LYS A 23 6.07 -18.40 -17.40
CA LYS A 23 7.16 -17.56 -17.93
C LYS A 23 6.65 -16.50 -18.90
N LYS A 24 5.76 -16.88 -19.82
CA LYS A 24 5.14 -15.93 -20.76
C LYS A 24 4.37 -14.83 -20.01
N ASN A 25 3.63 -15.19 -18.97
CA ASN A 25 2.88 -14.22 -18.17
C ASN A 25 3.81 -13.27 -17.40
N VAL A 26 4.89 -13.79 -16.80
CA VAL A 26 5.89 -12.96 -16.11
C VAL A 26 6.56 -11.98 -17.09
N THR A 27 6.97 -12.45 -18.27
CA THR A 27 7.55 -11.56 -19.30
C THR A 27 6.55 -10.50 -19.78
N ALA A 28 5.28 -10.87 -19.94
CA ALA A 28 4.24 -9.91 -20.30
C ALA A 28 4.01 -8.87 -19.18
N LEU A 29 3.95 -9.31 -17.92
CA LEU A 29 3.85 -8.41 -16.77
C LEU A 29 5.04 -7.45 -16.71
N GLU A 30 6.24 -7.97 -16.87
CA GLU A 30 7.47 -7.19 -16.84
C GLU A 30 7.49 -6.10 -17.93
N LYS A 31 7.03 -6.43 -19.14
CA LYS A 31 6.88 -5.47 -20.24
C LYS A 31 5.83 -4.40 -19.93
N LEU A 32 4.70 -4.78 -19.34
CA LEU A 32 3.68 -3.81 -18.92
C LEU A 32 4.24 -2.85 -17.88
N VAL A 33 5.01 -3.34 -16.90
CA VAL A 33 5.67 -2.47 -15.92
C VAL A 33 6.65 -1.50 -16.59
N ASP A 34 7.39 -1.93 -17.63
CA ASP A 34 8.28 -1.02 -18.37
C ASP A 34 7.53 0.10 -19.08
N GLU A 35 6.40 -0.24 -19.70
CA GLU A 35 5.59 0.67 -20.52
C GLU A 35 4.83 1.73 -19.69
N HIS A 36 4.60 1.50 -18.40
CA HIS A 36 3.82 2.40 -17.54
C HIS A 36 4.72 3.16 -16.54
N ASP A 37 4.36 4.40 -16.21
CA ASP A 37 5.12 5.25 -15.28
C ASP A 37 4.80 4.95 -13.80
N ASP A 38 3.56 4.56 -13.53
CA ASP A 38 3.02 4.22 -12.22
C ASP A 38 2.25 2.89 -12.26
N VAL A 39 2.25 2.20 -11.12
CA VAL A 39 1.62 0.89 -10.93
C VAL A 39 0.77 0.89 -9.66
N PHE A 40 -0.52 0.59 -9.82
CA PHE A 40 -1.43 0.34 -8.70
C PHE A 40 -1.54 -1.15 -8.43
N LEU A 41 -1.12 -1.58 -7.24
CA LEU A 41 -1.29 -2.95 -6.78
C LEU A 41 -2.65 -3.07 -6.09
N LEU A 42 -3.61 -3.63 -6.84
CA LEU A 42 -5.02 -3.80 -6.44
C LEU A 42 -5.42 -5.28 -6.40
N THR A 43 -4.46 -6.19 -6.34
CA THR A 43 -4.75 -7.63 -6.28
C THR A 43 -5.28 -8.03 -4.90
N ASP A 44 -6.02 -9.12 -4.88
CA ASP A 44 -6.82 -9.61 -3.76
C ASP A 44 -6.01 -10.33 -2.67
N SER A 45 -4.79 -10.77 -2.98
CA SER A 45 -3.96 -11.56 -2.06
C SER A 45 -2.60 -10.93 -1.78
N HIS A 46 -2.10 -11.13 -0.55
CA HIS A 46 -0.77 -10.68 -0.13
C HIS A 46 0.35 -11.27 -0.99
N GLU A 47 0.19 -12.53 -1.39
CA GLU A 47 1.13 -13.29 -2.22
C GLU A 47 1.16 -12.80 -3.68
N SER A 48 0.03 -12.41 -4.28
CA SER A 48 0.00 -11.90 -5.67
C SER A 48 0.67 -10.54 -5.85
N GLN A 49 0.72 -9.71 -4.79
CA GLN A 49 1.37 -8.39 -4.82
C GLN A 49 2.91 -8.49 -4.84
N TRP A 50 3.49 -9.66 -4.55
CA TRP A 50 4.92 -9.79 -4.29
C TRP A 50 5.77 -9.63 -5.54
N LEU A 51 5.42 -10.35 -6.60
CA LEU A 51 6.16 -10.29 -7.86
C LEU A 51 6.10 -8.88 -8.49
N PRO A 52 4.92 -8.23 -8.63
CA PRO A 52 4.85 -6.84 -9.06
C PRO A 52 5.71 -5.91 -8.21
N THR A 53 5.62 -6.01 -6.87
CA THR A 53 6.41 -5.17 -5.96
C THR A 53 7.91 -5.30 -6.21
N MET A 54 8.40 -6.52 -6.46
CA MET A 54 9.81 -6.76 -6.77
C MET A 54 10.21 -6.16 -8.12
N LEU A 55 9.41 -6.40 -9.17
CA LEU A 55 9.67 -5.89 -10.51
C LEU A 55 9.72 -4.36 -10.51
N ASP A 56 8.72 -3.73 -9.93
CA ASP A 56 8.61 -2.28 -9.87
C ASP A 56 9.76 -1.65 -9.09
N ALA A 57 10.14 -2.25 -7.96
CA ALA A 57 11.27 -1.79 -7.15
C ALA A 57 12.60 -1.90 -7.90
N SER A 58 12.77 -2.93 -8.75
CA SER A 58 13.95 -3.09 -9.60
C SER A 58 14.03 -2.04 -10.71
N LYS A 59 12.87 -1.59 -11.20
CA LYS A 59 12.72 -0.64 -12.31
C LYS A 59 12.56 0.82 -11.86
N GLY A 60 12.48 1.06 -10.55
CA GLY A 60 12.34 2.40 -9.99
C GLY A 60 10.99 3.06 -10.31
N LYS A 61 9.93 2.27 -10.46
CA LYS A 61 8.58 2.76 -10.80
C LYS A 61 7.85 3.33 -9.58
N ILE A 62 6.91 4.24 -9.82
CA ILE A 62 5.99 4.69 -8.77
C ILE A 62 5.03 3.54 -8.50
N VAL A 63 4.97 3.06 -7.25
CA VAL A 63 4.07 1.97 -6.88
C VAL A 63 3.17 2.40 -5.75
N LEU A 64 1.88 2.17 -5.92
CA LEU A 64 0.84 2.42 -4.93
C LEU A 64 0.20 1.09 -4.56
N ASN A 65 0.44 0.61 -3.34
CA ASN A 65 -0.25 -0.55 -2.83
C ASN A 65 -1.56 -0.13 -2.16
N THR A 66 -2.66 -0.79 -2.54
CA THR A 66 -3.96 -0.60 -1.90
C THR A 66 -4.51 -1.94 -1.45
N ALA A 67 -4.65 -2.11 -0.13
CA ALA A 67 -5.17 -3.33 0.47
C ALA A 67 -6.42 -3.03 1.32
N PRO A 68 -7.62 -3.39 0.86
CA PRO A 68 -8.82 -3.32 1.67
C PRO A 68 -8.89 -4.51 2.66
N GLY A 69 -9.33 -4.23 3.87
CA GLY A 69 -9.79 -5.21 4.86
C GLY A 69 -11.30 -5.11 5.07
N PHE A 70 -11.82 -5.76 6.11
CA PHE A 70 -13.27 -5.79 6.38
C PHE A 70 -13.87 -4.38 6.65
N LYS A 71 -13.20 -3.59 7.49
CA LYS A 71 -13.62 -2.21 7.89
C LYS A 71 -12.54 -1.15 7.69
N THR A 72 -11.32 -1.56 7.38
CA THR A 72 -10.14 -0.71 7.26
C THR A 72 -9.51 -0.89 5.89
N PHE A 73 -8.66 0.04 5.48
CA PHE A 73 -7.88 -0.10 4.27
C PHE A 73 -6.46 0.44 4.51
N LEU A 74 -5.52 0.00 3.69
CA LEU A 74 -4.17 0.54 3.62
C LEU A 74 -3.97 1.09 2.21
N VAL A 75 -3.47 2.32 2.12
CA VAL A 75 -2.90 2.89 0.91
C VAL A 75 -1.49 3.34 1.25
N MET A 76 -0.50 2.88 0.50
CA MET A 76 0.88 3.29 0.70
C MET A 76 1.62 3.36 -0.63
N ARG A 77 2.63 4.23 -0.71
CA ARG A 77 3.59 4.21 -1.82
C ARG A 77 4.86 3.48 -1.43
N HIS A 78 5.44 2.75 -2.37
CA HIS A 78 6.74 2.13 -2.15
C HIS A 78 7.87 3.16 -2.29
N GLY A 79 8.94 2.99 -1.53
CA GLY A 79 10.15 3.78 -1.73
C GLY A 79 10.90 3.37 -3.00
N ALA A 80 11.19 4.34 -3.86
CA ALA A 80 12.08 4.11 -5.01
C ALA A 80 13.54 3.97 -4.60
N ARG A 81 14.27 3.18 -5.38
CA ARG A 81 15.70 3.00 -5.19
C ARG A 81 16.44 4.22 -5.73
N THR A 82 17.18 4.90 -4.86
CA THR A 82 18.13 5.96 -5.22
C THR A 82 19.55 5.40 -5.15
N PRO A 83 20.29 5.35 -6.28
CA PRO A 83 21.69 4.97 -6.22
C PRO A 83 22.48 6.03 -5.44
N GLY A 84 23.11 5.61 -4.33
CA GLY A 84 23.96 6.48 -3.51
C GLY A 84 23.26 7.26 -2.40
N ALA A 85 21.97 7.04 -2.11
CA ALA A 85 21.34 7.66 -0.95
C ALA A 85 21.62 6.89 0.35
N ASP A 86 21.97 7.63 1.40
CA ASP A 86 22.39 7.19 2.74
C ASP A 86 21.27 6.50 3.55
N GLY A 87 20.66 5.44 3.03
CA GLY A 87 19.64 4.66 3.75
C GLY A 87 18.30 5.37 3.98
N LYS A 88 18.10 6.57 3.44
CA LYS A 88 16.84 7.35 3.56
C LYS A 88 15.78 6.93 2.53
N ARG A 89 15.56 5.63 2.35
CA ARG A 89 14.56 5.07 1.44
C ARG A 89 13.34 4.62 2.24
N LEU A 90 12.14 4.89 1.73
CA LEU A 90 10.91 4.34 2.30
C LEU A 90 10.80 2.84 2.07
N GLY A 91 10.18 2.13 3.01
CA GLY A 91 9.87 0.71 2.86
C GLY A 91 8.86 0.44 1.73
N CYS A 92 8.78 -0.81 1.30
CA CYS A 92 7.64 -1.34 0.55
C CYS A 92 6.67 -2.04 1.51
N TYR A 93 5.56 -2.55 0.97
CA TYR A 93 4.55 -3.27 1.74
C TYR A 93 5.12 -4.44 2.56
N TYR A 94 6.12 -5.15 2.03
CA TYR A 94 6.78 -6.28 2.69
C TYR A 94 7.91 -5.89 3.65
N CYS A 95 8.33 -4.62 3.72
CA CYS A 95 9.44 -4.23 4.61
C CYS A 95 9.10 -4.36 6.10
N ASN A 96 7.81 -4.30 6.44
CA ASN A 96 7.34 -4.54 7.81
C ASN A 96 6.97 -6.01 8.04
N ASP A 97 7.05 -6.85 7.01
CA ASP A 97 6.73 -8.26 7.15
C ASP A 97 7.91 -9.01 7.76
N ILE A 98 7.61 -9.82 8.77
CA ILE A 98 8.57 -10.71 9.43
C ILE A 98 8.57 -12.11 8.79
N VAL A 99 7.59 -12.40 7.93
CA VAL A 99 7.45 -13.69 7.24
C VAL A 99 7.56 -13.47 5.74
N ALA A 100 8.18 -14.41 5.03
CA ALA A 100 8.15 -14.38 3.57
C ALA A 100 6.73 -14.70 3.08
N PRO A 101 6.25 -14.06 1.99
CA PRO A 101 4.94 -14.39 1.43
C PRO A 101 4.92 -15.86 1.00
N SER A 102 4.03 -16.61 1.62
CA SER A 102 3.77 -18.03 1.39
C SER A 102 2.30 -18.23 1.05
N ASP A 103 1.95 -19.43 0.59
CA ASP A 103 0.58 -19.80 0.29
C ASP A 103 -0.30 -19.59 1.53
N SER A 104 -1.22 -18.64 1.39
CA SER A 104 -2.19 -18.26 2.39
C SER A 104 -3.62 -18.59 1.96
N LEU A 105 -3.82 -19.12 0.76
CA LEU A 105 -5.12 -19.34 0.14
C LEU A 105 -5.59 -20.79 0.20
N THR A 106 -4.67 -21.77 0.15
CA THR A 106 -5.03 -23.20 0.07
C THR A 106 -5.82 -23.70 1.30
N ASP A 107 -5.59 -23.14 2.49
CA ASP A 107 -6.28 -23.53 3.73
C ASP A 107 -7.40 -22.57 4.19
N ARG A 108 -7.81 -21.62 3.34
CA ARG A 108 -8.90 -20.69 3.63
C ARG A 108 -10.24 -21.22 3.11
N THR A 109 -11.32 -20.98 3.86
CA THR A 109 -12.68 -21.25 3.35
C THR A 109 -13.03 -20.26 2.22
N LEU A 110 -13.96 -20.61 1.33
CA LEU A 110 -14.31 -19.80 0.15
C LEU A 110 -14.65 -18.33 0.50
N ASP A 111 -15.28 -18.10 1.65
CA ASP A 111 -15.62 -16.76 2.18
C ASP A 111 -14.42 -15.97 2.74
N GLN A 112 -13.26 -16.61 2.87
CA GLN A 112 -11.99 -16.00 3.28
C GLN A 112 -11.04 -15.73 2.10
N MET A 113 -11.39 -16.19 0.90
CA MET A 113 -10.69 -15.86 -0.35
C MET A 113 -11.16 -14.51 -0.91
N CYS A 114 -12.42 -14.13 -0.65
CA CYS A 114 -12.95 -12.82 -0.98
C CYS A 114 -12.95 -11.94 0.27
N THR A 115 -12.18 -10.85 0.30
CA THR A 115 -12.31 -9.85 1.36
C THR A 115 -13.73 -9.28 1.32
N VAL A 116 -14.58 -9.72 2.26
CA VAL A 116 -15.89 -9.09 2.49
C VAL A 116 -15.62 -7.66 2.91
N THR A 117 -15.77 -6.73 1.99
CA THR A 117 -15.46 -5.32 2.24
C THR A 117 -16.78 -4.59 2.45
N ARG A 118 -16.87 -3.73 3.47
CA ARG A 118 -18.06 -2.88 3.62
C ARG A 118 -18.27 -2.03 2.35
N PRO A 119 -19.51 -1.93 1.82
CA PRO A 119 -19.80 -1.09 0.67
C PRO A 119 -19.29 0.35 0.88
N GLY A 120 -18.59 0.89 -0.11
CA GLY A 120 -18.00 2.24 -0.07
C GLY A 120 -16.53 2.30 0.39
N LEU A 121 -16.02 1.30 1.11
CA LEU A 121 -14.62 1.32 1.57
C LEU A 121 -13.63 1.24 0.40
N ALA A 122 -13.96 0.44 -0.63
CA ALA A 122 -13.17 0.36 -1.85
C ALA A 122 -13.07 1.72 -2.56
N SER A 123 -14.15 2.50 -2.60
CA SER A 123 -14.16 3.83 -3.20
C SER A 123 -13.27 4.81 -2.44
N ILE A 124 -13.28 4.75 -1.11
CA ILE A 124 -12.41 5.59 -0.25
C ILE A 124 -10.94 5.20 -0.44
N ALA A 125 -10.64 3.90 -0.48
CA ALA A 125 -9.27 3.42 -0.71
C ALA A 125 -8.77 3.85 -2.10
N ALA A 126 -9.59 3.69 -3.14
CA ALA A 126 -9.25 4.09 -4.50
C ALA A 126 -9.04 5.60 -4.64
N SER A 127 -9.93 6.43 -4.07
CA SER A 127 -9.75 7.90 -4.11
C SER A 127 -8.47 8.31 -3.36
N THR A 128 -8.19 7.71 -2.21
CA THR A 128 -6.97 7.98 -1.43
C THR A 128 -5.71 7.61 -2.23
N ALA A 129 -5.72 6.49 -2.96
CA ALA A 129 -4.59 6.06 -3.79
C ALA A 129 -4.32 7.03 -4.94
N VAL A 130 -5.37 7.50 -5.62
CA VAL A 130 -5.24 8.47 -6.71
C VAL A 130 -4.80 9.85 -6.20
N GLU A 131 -5.37 10.33 -5.09
CA GLU A 131 -4.95 11.60 -4.46
C GLU A 131 -3.49 11.56 -4.01
N LEU A 132 -3.02 10.41 -3.49
CA LEU A 132 -1.62 10.21 -3.16
C LEU A 132 -0.72 10.27 -4.40
N LEU A 133 -1.14 9.68 -5.52
CA LEU A 133 -0.41 9.78 -6.79
C LEU A 133 -0.32 11.23 -7.27
N VAL A 134 -1.44 11.94 -7.32
CA VAL A 134 -1.49 13.33 -7.78
C VAL A 134 -0.59 14.22 -6.90
N SER A 135 -0.66 14.05 -5.59
CA SER A 135 0.19 14.77 -4.63
C SER A 135 1.67 14.46 -4.86
N LEU A 136 2.01 13.20 -5.15
CA LEU A 136 3.37 12.78 -5.43
C LEU A 136 3.90 13.40 -6.73
N LEU A 137 3.10 13.42 -7.80
CA LEU A 137 3.47 13.99 -9.09
C LEU A 137 3.65 15.52 -9.03
N GLN A 138 2.89 16.21 -8.16
CA GLN A 138 3.03 17.64 -7.96
C GLN A 138 4.21 18.02 -7.04
N TYR A 139 4.73 17.07 -6.26
CA TYR A 139 5.84 17.33 -5.35
C TYR A 139 7.16 17.49 -6.12
N PRO A 140 8.02 18.48 -5.79
CA PRO A 140 9.26 18.73 -6.54
C PRO A 140 10.23 17.54 -6.59
N SER A 141 10.26 16.72 -5.54
CA SER A 141 11.09 15.51 -5.49
C SER A 141 10.40 14.27 -6.07
N GLY A 142 9.17 14.38 -6.54
CA GLY A 142 8.40 13.30 -7.18
C GLY A 142 8.41 12.01 -6.37
N ILE A 143 8.83 10.92 -7.01
CA ILE A 143 8.97 9.59 -6.41
C ILE A 143 9.88 9.54 -5.16
N HIS A 144 10.78 10.51 -5.02
CA HIS A 144 11.70 10.65 -3.89
C HIS A 144 11.19 11.61 -2.81
N ALA A 145 9.92 12.00 -2.84
CA ALA A 145 9.30 12.75 -1.76
C ALA A 145 9.58 12.07 -0.40
N PRO A 146 9.84 12.82 0.68
CA PRO A 146 9.99 12.24 2.01
C PRO A 146 8.65 11.74 2.55
N ALA A 147 8.68 10.90 3.59
CA ALA A 147 7.47 10.64 4.37
C ALA A 147 7.04 11.92 5.11
N PRO A 148 5.74 12.12 5.35
CA PRO A 148 5.27 13.13 6.29
C PRO A 148 5.97 12.96 7.64
N PRO A 149 6.31 14.05 8.35
CA PRO A 149 6.89 13.94 9.67
C PRO A 149 5.94 13.17 10.58
N ALA A 150 6.47 12.24 11.37
CA ALA A 150 5.70 11.58 12.41
C ALA A 150 5.15 12.66 13.36
N SER A 151 3.84 12.64 13.62
CA SER A 151 3.24 13.50 14.64
C SER A 151 3.88 13.15 15.98
N THR A 152 4.81 13.97 16.45
CA THR A 152 5.30 13.96 17.83
C THR A 152 4.15 14.39 18.74
N THR A 153 3.25 13.46 19.05
CA THR A 153 2.38 13.62 20.21
C THR A 153 3.31 13.61 21.41
N SER A 154 3.39 14.77 22.07
CA SER A 154 4.00 14.99 23.36
C SER A 154 3.82 13.78 24.28
N THR A 155 4.91 13.36 24.92
CA THR A 155 4.99 12.40 26.02
C THR A 155 3.74 12.45 26.89
N PHE A 156 2.80 11.51 26.69
CA PHE A 156 1.76 11.24 27.66
C PHE A 156 2.43 10.43 28.77
N GLN A 157 2.85 11.12 29.84
CA GLN A 157 3.16 10.47 31.11
C GLN A 157 1.83 9.92 31.67
N ASP A 158 1.73 8.60 31.80
CA ASP A 158 0.64 7.93 32.51
C ASP A 158 0.56 8.43 33.96
N PRO A 159 -0.50 9.16 34.38
CA PRO A 159 -0.63 9.66 35.73
C PRO A 159 -1.74 8.90 36.49
N SER A 160 -1.74 7.57 36.48
CA SER A 160 -2.71 6.79 37.27
C SER A 160 -2.27 5.36 37.62
N SER A 161 -1.24 5.25 38.46
CA SER A 161 -1.41 4.38 39.64
C SER A 161 -2.46 5.01 40.55
N SER A 162 -3.44 4.23 41.00
CA SER A 162 -4.48 4.49 42.01
C SER A 162 -5.84 5.05 41.56
N SER A 163 -6.78 4.08 41.43
CA SER A 163 -8.11 3.99 42.05
C SER A 163 -9.29 4.89 41.65
N THR A 164 -10.31 4.19 41.11
CA THR A 164 -11.79 4.35 41.23
C THR A 164 -12.52 5.24 40.19
N PRO A 165 -13.58 4.74 39.51
CA PRO A 165 -14.36 5.50 38.53
C PRO A 165 -15.66 6.08 39.11
N PRO A 166 -16.07 7.28 38.67
CA PRO A 166 -17.44 7.47 38.20
C PRO A 166 -17.45 8.43 36.98
N ALA A 167 -18.50 8.67 36.21
CA ALA A 167 -19.75 8.00 35.86
C ALA A 167 -20.09 8.56 34.44
N TYR A 168 -20.99 7.89 33.74
CA TYR A 168 -21.46 8.27 32.41
C TYR A 168 -21.94 9.74 32.33
N GLU A 169 -21.65 10.42 31.22
CA GLU A 169 -22.59 11.39 30.63
C GLU A 169 -22.34 11.56 29.12
N THR A 170 -23.44 11.76 28.42
CA THR A 170 -23.71 11.50 27.01
C THR A 170 -23.46 12.69 26.07
N SER A 171 -23.24 12.38 24.78
CA SER A 171 -23.42 13.25 23.58
C SER A 171 -22.44 14.42 23.42
N SER A 172 -21.97 14.86 22.25
CA SER A 172 -22.17 14.54 20.83
C SER A 172 -21.17 15.43 20.05
N GLU A 173 -20.61 14.92 18.94
CA GLU A 173 -19.87 15.68 17.90
C GLU A 173 -18.53 16.33 18.33
N SER A 174 -17.45 16.33 17.56
CA SER A 174 -17.36 16.66 16.14
C SER A 174 -16.19 15.93 15.46
N TYR A 175 -16.43 15.45 14.24
CA TYR A 175 -15.35 15.14 13.29
C TYR A 175 -14.67 16.46 12.89
N HIS A 176 -13.37 16.59 13.10
CA HIS A 176 -12.58 17.66 12.49
C HIS A 176 -11.47 17.07 11.64
N THR A 177 -11.74 17.02 10.33
CA THR A 177 -10.77 16.86 9.26
C THR A 177 -9.75 18.00 9.36
N SER A 178 -8.48 17.69 9.59
CA SER A 178 -7.39 18.65 9.44
C SER A 178 -6.71 18.44 8.10
N TYR A 179 -7.25 19.12 7.08
CA TYR A 179 -6.49 19.53 5.91
C TYR A 179 -5.94 20.93 6.21
N ALA A 180 -4.63 21.04 6.42
CA ALA A 180 -3.96 22.33 6.53
C ALA A 180 -2.66 22.28 5.72
N GLY A 181 -2.78 22.41 4.40
CA GLY A 181 -1.67 22.75 3.51
C GLY A 181 -1.46 24.26 3.52
N SER A 182 -0.36 24.72 4.13
CA SER A 182 0.09 26.10 4.09
C SER A 182 0.75 26.40 2.75
N TRP A 183 0.02 27.06 1.84
CA TRP A 183 0.59 27.60 0.60
C TRP A 183 1.22 28.96 0.90
N ARG A 184 2.55 29.03 0.98
CA ARG A 184 3.29 30.30 0.90
C ARG A 184 3.44 30.68 -0.57
N SER A 185 2.77 31.75 -0.97
CA SER A 185 3.07 32.47 -2.21
C SER A 185 4.40 33.21 -2.04
N SER A 186 5.29 33.05 -3.00
CA SER A 186 6.48 33.91 -3.15
C SER A 186 6.50 34.35 -4.61
N GLY A 187 6.01 35.57 -4.83
CA GLY A 187 6.17 36.27 -6.09
C GLY A 187 7.50 37.02 -6.09
N THR A 188 8.14 37.01 -7.26
CA THR A 188 8.99 38.08 -7.80
C THR A 188 8.84 38.04 -9.30
#